data_AF-A0A7W1M5K2-F1
#
_entry.id   AF-A0A7W1M5K2-F1
#
_cell.length_a   1.000
_cell.length_b   1.000
_cell.length_c   1.000
_cell.angle_alpha   90.00
_cell.angle_beta   90.00
_cell.angle_gamma   90.00
#
_symmetry.space_group_name_H-M   'P 1'
#
loop_
_entity.id
_entity.type
_entity.pdbx_description
1 polymer ?
#
loop_
_entity_poly.entity_id
_entity_poly.type
_entity_poly.pdbx_seq_one_letter_code
_entity_poly.pdbx_strand_id
1 'polypeptide(L)'
;MSRNGKGAATITSPEAALADLQTEVSDPEYVVVHSDEDLRRLGQEILGEREGPIVGVTLRDGTHEPVLRASDIRTVVGESVRIYLLADDELLLGLREILGARLRLDAGTVRIWWPGAAIRCDPSDHPVVVGLEDEDYLDTLQELAREFDLSRPHVRGQVRVIEDARAFLEHEILRVQEYNRRIHERLRDAQIESHQLRTRAELAEARVAALKRLTRHE
;
A
#
# COMPACT_ATOMS: atom_id res chain seq x y z
N MET A 1 68.25 25.70 -19.14
CA MET A 1 67.35 25.69 -17.97
C MET A 1 65.95 25.41 -18.50
N SER A 2 65.52 24.14 -18.42
CA SER A 2 64.44 23.63 -17.53
C SER A 2 63.04 24.08 -17.97
N ARG A 3 62.02 23.23 -18.13
CA ARG A 3 61.84 21.77 -18.09
C ARG A 3 60.48 21.52 -18.75
N ASN A 4 60.38 20.47 -19.56
CA ASN A 4 59.13 19.86 -19.99
C ASN A 4 58.40 19.27 -18.78
N GLY A 5 57.10 19.54 -18.64
CA GLY A 5 56.20 18.93 -17.65
C GLY A 5 54.98 18.35 -18.36
N LYS A 6 55.15 17.17 -18.94
CA LYS A 6 54.12 16.35 -19.58
C LYS A 6 53.17 15.86 -18.46
N GLY A 7 51.94 16.37 -18.42
CA GLY A 7 50.90 15.86 -17.54
C GLY A 7 50.60 14.41 -17.91
N ALA A 8 51.06 13.48 -17.08
CA ALA A 8 50.68 12.09 -17.16
C ALA A 8 49.22 11.97 -16.74
N ALA A 9 48.33 11.65 -17.68
CA ALA A 9 47.04 11.10 -17.35
C ALA A 9 47.30 9.77 -16.62
N THR A 10 47.08 9.75 -15.31
CA THR A 10 47.02 8.51 -14.53
C THR A 10 45.91 7.68 -15.14
N ILE A 11 46.29 6.65 -15.90
CA ILE A 11 45.37 5.61 -16.34
C ILE A 11 45.07 4.81 -15.07
N THR A 12 43.96 5.13 -14.42
CA THR A 12 43.40 4.28 -13.36
C THR A 12 43.20 2.90 -13.98
N SER A 13 43.92 1.90 -13.46
CA SER A 13 43.81 0.52 -13.92
C SER A 13 42.35 0.07 -13.80
N PRO A 14 41.77 -0.63 -14.79
CA PRO A 14 40.40 -1.16 -14.68
C PRO A 14 40.23 -2.05 -13.44
N GLU A 15 41.32 -2.65 -12.95
CA GLU A 15 41.38 -3.44 -11.72
C GLU A 15 41.26 -2.58 -10.44
N ALA A 16 41.76 -1.34 -10.47
CA ALA A 16 41.61 -0.37 -9.38
C ALA A 16 40.22 0.28 -9.36
N ALA A 17 39.62 0.50 -10.53
CA ALA A 17 38.22 0.94 -10.63
C ALA A 17 37.23 -0.16 -10.19
N LEU A 18 37.54 -1.43 -10.46
CA LEU A 18 36.79 -2.58 -9.94
C LEU A 18 36.98 -2.75 -8.41
N ALA A 19 38.15 -2.41 -7.86
CA ALA A 19 38.41 -2.43 -6.42
C ALA A 19 37.73 -1.25 -5.68
N ASP A 20 37.66 -0.07 -6.29
CA ASP A 20 36.90 1.07 -5.74
C ASP A 20 35.38 0.82 -5.80
N LEU A 21 34.88 0.16 -6.85
CA LEU A 21 33.49 -0.33 -6.90
C LEU A 21 33.19 -1.43 -5.88
N GLN A 22 34.17 -2.25 -5.51
CA GLN A 22 34.04 -3.21 -4.39
C GLN A 22 34.05 -2.53 -3.02
N THR A 23 34.52 -1.28 -2.94
CA THR A 23 34.60 -0.50 -1.69
C THR A 23 33.36 0.37 -1.49
N GLU A 24 32.73 0.88 -2.56
CA GLU A 24 31.46 1.63 -2.49
C GLU A 24 30.21 0.76 -2.28
N VAL A 25 30.34 -0.57 -2.42
CA VAL A 25 29.31 -1.57 -2.06
C VAL A 25 29.46 -2.07 -0.61
N SER A 26 30.47 -1.59 0.12
CA SER A 26 30.78 -2.02 1.49
C SER A 26 30.15 -1.11 2.54
N ASP A 27 28.82 -1.17 2.67
CA ASP A 27 28.21 -0.92 3.98
C ASP A 27 28.30 -2.25 4.75
N PRO A 28 29.19 -2.41 5.76
CA PRO A 28 29.47 -3.69 6.45
C PRO A 28 28.29 -4.20 7.30
N GLU A 29 27.09 -3.66 7.08
CA GLU A 29 25.94 -3.75 7.96
C GLU A 29 24.81 -4.64 7.43
N TYR A 30 24.84 -5.01 6.14
CA TYR A 30 23.91 -5.98 5.59
C TYR A 30 24.30 -7.42 5.91
N VAL A 31 23.29 -8.27 6.09
CA VAL A 31 23.44 -9.71 5.95
C VAL A 31 23.17 -10.08 4.48
N VAL A 32 24.24 -10.28 3.72
CA VAL A 32 24.13 -10.64 2.29
C VAL A 32 23.65 -12.07 2.15
N VAL A 33 22.58 -12.28 1.38
CA VAL A 33 22.06 -13.61 1.05
C VAL A 33 22.67 -14.03 -0.27
N HIS A 34 23.45 -15.11 -0.27
CA HIS A 34 24.16 -15.58 -1.46
C HIS A 34 23.97 -17.07 -1.76
N SER A 35 23.13 -17.76 -0.98
CA SER A 35 22.91 -19.19 -1.12
C SER A 35 21.51 -19.62 -0.70
N ASP A 36 21.07 -20.79 -1.16
CA ASP A 36 19.84 -21.43 -0.73
C ASP A 36 19.79 -21.70 0.79
N GLU A 37 20.95 -21.91 1.42
CA GLU A 37 21.01 -22.10 2.86
C GLU A 37 20.70 -20.80 3.61
N ASP A 38 21.28 -19.69 3.16
CA ASP A 38 21.00 -18.37 3.73
C ASP A 38 19.56 -17.97 3.47
N LEU A 39 19.03 -18.32 2.30
CA LEU A 39 17.64 -18.09 1.93
C LEU A 39 16.67 -18.85 2.85
N ARG A 40 16.95 -20.12 3.13
CA ARG A 40 16.19 -20.94 4.08
C ARG A 40 16.29 -20.36 5.50
N ARG A 41 17.47 -19.90 5.92
CA ARG A 41 17.67 -19.26 7.23
C ARG A 41 16.85 -17.97 7.33
N LEU A 42 16.93 -17.10 6.32
CA LEU A 42 16.15 -15.87 6.23
C LEU A 42 14.64 -16.15 6.31
N GLY A 43 14.15 -17.12 5.53
CA GLY A 43 12.74 -17.51 5.58
C GLY A 43 12.31 -18.00 6.96
N GLN A 44 13.13 -18.80 7.64
CA GLN A 44 12.89 -19.24 9.01
C GLN A 44 12.88 -18.08 10.00
N GLU A 45 13.78 -17.10 9.85
CA GLU A 45 13.79 -15.91 10.71
C GLU A 45 12.57 -15.00 10.49
N ILE A 46 12.15 -14.81 9.24
CA ILE A 46 10.95 -14.02 8.88
C ILE A 46 9.68 -14.69 9.39
N LEU A 47 9.58 -16.01 9.40
CA LEU A 47 8.40 -16.74 9.86
C LEU A 47 8.47 -17.12 11.35
N GLY A 48 9.65 -17.03 11.96
CA GLY A 48 9.90 -17.38 13.35
C GLY A 48 9.52 -16.30 14.36
N GLU A 49 9.54 -16.69 15.64
CA GLU A 49 9.34 -15.76 16.76
C GLU A 49 10.51 -14.78 16.88
N ARG A 50 10.20 -13.48 16.98
CA ARG A 50 11.17 -12.39 17.10
C ARG A 50 10.53 -11.16 17.73
N GLU A 51 11.34 -10.28 18.30
CA GLU A 51 10.87 -9.06 18.95
C GLU A 51 10.80 -7.85 18.01
N GLY A 52 11.61 -7.85 16.95
CA GLY A 52 11.77 -6.71 16.04
C GLY A 52 11.47 -7.04 14.57
N PRO A 53 11.33 -6.00 13.73
CA PRO A 53 11.19 -6.18 12.29
C PRO A 53 12.47 -6.74 11.67
N ILE A 54 12.31 -7.33 10.49
CA ILE A 54 13.41 -7.67 9.57
C ILE A 54 13.19 -6.84 8.29
N VAL A 55 14.26 -6.29 7.73
CA VAL A 55 14.21 -5.53 6.49
C VAL A 55 14.91 -6.33 5.39
N GLY A 56 14.24 -6.47 4.25
CA GLY A 56 14.84 -6.99 3.02
C GLY A 56 15.06 -5.83 2.06
N VAL A 57 16.24 -5.80 1.44
CA VAL A 57 16.66 -4.78 0.49
C VAL A 57 17.12 -5.49 -0.76
N THR A 58 16.77 -4.97 -1.92
CA THR A 58 17.33 -5.41 -3.21
C THR A 58 18.21 -4.34 -3.81
N LEU A 59 18.80 -4.66 -4.97
CA LEU A 59 19.47 -3.67 -5.80
C LEU A 59 18.46 -2.81 -6.55
N ARG A 60 18.86 -1.58 -6.91
CA ARG A 60 18.14 -0.75 -7.87
C ARG A 60 18.28 -1.34 -9.27
N ASP A 61 17.22 -1.24 -10.05
CA ASP A 61 17.17 -1.78 -11.41
C ASP A 61 18.33 -1.26 -12.27
N GLY A 62 18.98 -2.18 -12.99
CA GLY A 62 20.11 -1.87 -13.87
C GLY A 62 21.42 -1.46 -13.17
N THR A 63 21.48 -1.51 -11.84
CA THR A 63 22.67 -1.13 -11.06
C THR A 63 23.15 -2.23 -10.11
N HIS A 64 24.31 -2.03 -9.51
CA HIS A 64 24.83 -2.88 -8.42
C HIS A 64 24.65 -2.21 -7.04
N GLU A 65 23.84 -1.15 -6.97
CA GLU A 65 23.64 -0.37 -5.75
C GLU A 65 22.36 -0.82 -5.03
N PRO A 66 22.39 -0.98 -3.70
CA PRO A 66 21.19 -1.21 -2.92
C PRO A 66 20.18 -0.07 -3.06
N VAL A 67 18.88 -0.39 -3.00
CA VAL A 67 17.81 0.62 -3.07
C VAL A 67 17.98 1.69 -1.97
N LEU A 68 18.28 1.27 -0.75
CA LEU A 68 18.57 2.12 0.41
C LEU A 68 19.77 1.56 1.18
N ARG A 69 20.59 2.45 1.77
CA ARG A 69 21.75 2.10 2.58
C ARG A 69 21.34 1.54 3.95
N ALA A 70 22.10 0.59 4.50
CA ALA A 70 21.78 -0.05 5.78
C ALA A 70 21.80 0.96 6.92
N SER A 71 22.85 1.79 6.94
CA SER A 71 23.01 2.90 7.89
C SER A 71 21.79 3.83 7.92
N ASP A 72 21.30 4.26 6.75
CA ASP A 72 20.11 5.13 6.66
C ASP A 72 18.84 4.40 7.11
N ILE A 73 18.66 3.13 6.72
CA ILE A 73 17.55 2.30 7.20
C ILE A 73 17.55 2.21 8.73
N ARG A 74 18.72 2.07 9.37
CA ARG A 74 18.84 2.02 10.84
C ARG A 74 18.43 3.32 11.51
N THR A 75 18.68 4.48 10.88
CA THR A 75 18.20 5.75 11.41
C THR A 75 16.67 5.82 11.48
N VAL A 76 15.99 5.12 10.57
CA VAL A 76 14.53 5.07 10.47
C VAL A 76 13.93 3.98 11.36
N VAL A 77 14.44 2.76 11.21
CA VAL A 77 13.84 1.54 11.77
C VAL A 77 14.38 1.21 13.17
N GLY A 78 15.59 1.67 13.46
CA GLY A 78 16.31 1.44 14.71
C GLY A 78 17.60 0.65 14.52
N GLU A 79 18.57 0.93 15.40
CA GLU A 79 19.94 0.42 15.30
C GLU A 79 20.07 -1.11 15.27
N SER A 80 19.20 -1.81 15.99
CA SER A 80 19.29 -3.27 16.14
C SER A 80 18.57 -4.06 15.04
N VAL A 81 18.07 -3.40 13.99
CA VAL A 81 17.32 -4.08 12.93
C VAL A 81 18.23 -4.96 12.07
N ARG A 82 17.76 -6.17 11.77
CA ARG A 82 18.41 -7.06 10.81
C ARG A 82 18.00 -6.64 9.40
N ILE A 83 18.99 -6.36 8.56
CA ILE A 83 18.81 -5.90 7.18
C ILE A 83 19.49 -6.92 6.28
N TYR A 84 18.72 -7.54 5.39
CA TYR A 84 19.20 -8.54 4.43
C TYR A 84 19.25 -7.94 3.03
N LEU A 85 20.36 -8.16 2.33
CA LEU A 85 20.51 -7.75 0.93
C LEU A 85 20.34 -8.99 0.04
N LEU A 86 19.40 -8.93 -0.90
CA LEU A 86 19.17 -9.93 -1.93
C LEU A 86 19.43 -9.30 -3.30
N ALA A 87 20.50 -9.75 -3.95
CA ALA A 87 20.98 -9.19 -5.22
C ALA A 87 20.65 -10.06 -6.45
N ASP A 88 20.13 -11.27 -6.24
CA ASP A 88 19.94 -12.28 -7.28
C ASP A 88 18.46 -12.63 -7.46
N ASP A 89 17.98 -12.62 -8.70
CA ASP A 89 16.60 -12.92 -9.07
C ASP A 89 16.18 -14.36 -8.71
N GLU A 90 17.09 -15.34 -8.78
CA GLU A 90 16.82 -16.72 -8.36
C GLU A 90 16.58 -16.79 -6.85
N LEU A 91 17.34 -16.01 -6.06
CA LEU A 91 17.12 -15.91 -4.61
C LEU A 91 15.81 -15.21 -4.28
N LEU A 92 15.43 -14.15 -5.01
CA LEU A 92 14.12 -13.50 -4.84
C LEU A 92 12.98 -14.46 -5.14
N LEU A 93 13.10 -15.26 -6.20
CA LEU A 93 12.12 -16.28 -6.55
C LEU A 93 12.04 -17.36 -5.46
N GLY A 94 13.17 -17.87 -4.98
CA GLY A 94 13.19 -18.85 -3.90
C GLY A 94 12.62 -18.31 -2.58
N LEU A 95 12.88 -17.04 -2.24
CA LEU A 95 12.27 -16.41 -1.06
C LEU A 95 10.74 -16.36 -1.20
N ARG A 96 10.26 -16.02 -2.39
CA ARG A 96 8.82 -16.01 -2.70
C ARG A 96 8.19 -17.39 -2.56
N GLU A 97 8.90 -18.47 -2.90
CA GLU A 97 8.39 -19.83 -2.68
C GLU A 97 8.26 -20.18 -1.19
N ILE A 98 9.18 -19.68 -0.36
CA ILE A 98 9.17 -19.91 1.09
C ILE A 98 8.09 -19.08 1.79
N LEU A 99 8.04 -17.77 1.52
CA LEU A 99 7.15 -16.82 2.21
C LEU A 99 5.75 -16.74 1.58
N GLY A 100 5.61 -17.19 0.33
CA GLY A 100 4.42 -17.03 -0.48
C GLY A 100 4.35 -15.66 -1.17
N ALA A 101 3.50 -15.58 -2.20
CA ALA A 101 3.40 -14.41 -3.08
C ALA A 101 2.98 -13.11 -2.39
N ARG A 102 2.34 -13.18 -1.22
CA ARG A 102 1.90 -11.98 -0.47
C ARG A 102 3.06 -11.28 0.22
N LEU A 103 4.06 -12.03 0.67
CA LEU A 103 5.21 -11.55 1.44
C LEU A 103 6.51 -11.46 0.64
N ARG A 104 6.44 -11.64 -0.68
CA ARG A 104 7.58 -11.61 -1.59
C ARG A 104 8.38 -10.30 -1.51
N LEU A 105 9.69 -10.38 -1.74
CA LEU A 105 10.52 -9.23 -2.03
C LEU A 105 10.74 -9.19 -3.54
N ASP A 106 10.48 -8.06 -4.18
CA ASP A 106 10.65 -7.88 -5.62
C ASP A 106 11.93 -7.04 -5.88
N ALA A 107 12.55 -7.17 -7.06
CA ALA A 107 13.69 -6.33 -7.44
C ALA A 107 13.33 -4.84 -7.40
N GLY A 108 14.32 -3.97 -7.15
CA GLY A 108 14.09 -2.54 -6.94
C GLY A 108 13.29 -2.17 -5.69
N THR A 109 13.14 -3.06 -4.69
CA THR A 109 12.31 -2.77 -3.49
C THR A 109 13.02 -2.94 -2.15
N VAL A 110 12.42 -2.32 -1.14
CA VAL A 110 12.70 -2.54 0.28
C VAL A 110 11.43 -3.02 0.96
N ARG A 111 11.51 -4.11 1.73
CA ARG A 111 10.35 -4.67 2.45
C ARG A 111 10.62 -4.81 3.94
N ILE A 112 9.61 -4.49 4.75
CA ILE A 112 9.65 -4.67 6.20
C ILE A 112 8.73 -5.83 6.60
N TRP A 113 9.29 -6.84 7.25
CA TRP A 113 8.53 -7.94 7.86
C TRP A 113 8.45 -7.79 9.37
N TRP A 114 7.36 -7.20 9.85
CA TRP A 114 7.00 -7.16 11.26
C TRP A 114 6.86 -8.55 11.92
N PRO A 115 7.11 -8.67 13.24
CA PRO A 115 6.89 -9.91 14.00
C PRO A 115 5.50 -10.50 13.77
N GLY A 116 5.42 -11.84 13.69
CA GLY A 116 4.17 -12.54 13.40
C GLY A 116 3.83 -12.68 11.91
N ALA A 117 4.76 -12.31 11.02
CA ALA A 117 4.61 -12.56 9.58
C ALA A 117 4.36 -14.05 9.31
N ALA A 118 3.35 -14.33 8.50
CA ALA A 118 2.94 -15.68 8.13
C ALA A 118 2.43 -15.71 6.69
N ILE A 119 2.47 -16.86 6.03
CA ILE A 119 2.08 -17.01 4.60
C ILE A 119 0.67 -16.43 4.30
N ARG A 120 -0.24 -16.44 5.28
CA ARG A 120 -1.63 -15.97 5.14
C ARG A 120 -1.90 -14.58 5.73
N CYS A 121 -0.88 -13.88 6.21
CA CYS A 121 -1.05 -12.53 6.77
C CYS A 121 -1.49 -11.51 5.70
N ASP A 122 -1.92 -10.35 6.16
CA ASP A 122 -2.20 -9.21 5.30
C ASP A 122 -0.87 -8.58 4.85
N PRO A 123 -0.56 -8.53 3.54
CA PRO A 123 0.67 -7.91 3.06
C PRO A 123 0.77 -6.42 3.40
N SER A 124 -0.35 -5.74 3.64
CA SER A 124 -0.35 -4.33 4.07
C SER A 124 0.19 -4.12 5.48
N ASP A 125 0.25 -5.18 6.30
CA ASP A 125 0.91 -5.14 7.61
C ASP A 125 2.44 -5.34 7.48
N HIS A 126 2.97 -5.54 6.28
CA HIS A 126 4.38 -5.79 5.98
C HIS A 126 4.80 -4.96 4.76
N PRO A 127 5.00 -3.65 4.93
CA PRO A 127 5.02 -2.69 3.83
C PRO A 127 6.22 -2.92 2.92
N VAL A 128 6.04 -2.51 1.68
CA VAL A 128 7.06 -2.53 0.63
C VAL A 128 7.16 -1.12 0.06
N VAL A 129 8.39 -0.66 -0.13
CA VAL A 129 8.74 0.61 -0.76
C VAL A 129 9.50 0.31 -2.04
N VAL A 130 9.18 0.99 -3.13
CA VAL A 130 9.79 0.77 -4.43
C VAL A 130 10.77 1.90 -4.70
N GLY A 131 12.04 1.56 -4.92
CA GLY A 131 13.02 2.52 -5.40
C GLY A 131 12.89 2.68 -6.91
N LEU A 132 12.32 3.79 -7.36
CA LEU A 132 12.16 4.08 -8.78
C LEU A 132 13.49 4.58 -9.38
N GLU A 133 13.78 4.22 -10.63
CA GLU A 133 15.06 4.55 -11.30
C GLU A 133 15.37 6.06 -11.31
N ASP A 134 14.35 6.90 -11.47
CA ASP A 134 14.47 8.36 -11.57
C ASP A 134 14.12 9.10 -10.26
N GLU A 135 13.84 8.39 -9.17
CA GLU A 135 13.45 9.01 -7.90
C GLU A 135 14.66 9.37 -7.04
N ASP A 136 14.56 10.52 -6.36
CA ASP A 136 15.56 10.94 -5.40
C ASP A 136 15.66 9.91 -4.26
N TYR A 137 16.87 9.48 -3.96
CA TYR A 137 17.18 8.60 -2.83
C TYR A 137 16.53 9.04 -1.52
N LEU A 138 16.51 10.36 -1.25
CA LEU A 138 15.92 10.90 -0.04
C LEU A 138 14.40 10.76 -0.01
N ASP A 139 13.73 10.78 -1.17
CA ASP A 139 12.29 10.59 -1.27
C ASP A 139 11.92 9.12 -0.95
N THR A 140 12.65 8.16 -1.52
CA THR A 140 12.49 6.73 -1.19
C THR A 140 12.74 6.47 0.30
N LEU A 141 13.75 7.12 0.91
CA LEU A 141 14.02 7.01 2.35
C LEU A 141 12.91 7.62 3.21
N GLN A 142 12.34 8.76 2.80
CA GLN A 142 11.19 9.37 3.46
C GLN A 142 9.95 8.49 3.36
N GLU A 143 9.73 7.85 2.21
CA GLU A 143 8.65 6.88 2.03
C GLU A 143 8.83 5.69 2.97
N LEU A 144 10.05 5.14 3.07
CA LEU A 144 10.36 4.10 4.06
C LEU A 144 10.01 4.54 5.49
N ALA A 145 10.40 5.75 5.88
CA ALA A 145 10.09 6.26 7.22
C ALA A 145 8.58 6.37 7.47
N ARG A 146 7.84 6.89 6.49
CA ARG A 146 6.38 6.97 6.57
C ARG A 146 5.76 5.59 6.68
N GLU A 147 6.10 4.67 5.79
CA GLU A 147 5.53 3.32 5.75
C GLU A 147 5.89 2.52 7.00
N PHE A 148 7.11 2.68 7.52
CA PHE A 148 7.51 2.08 8.78
C PHE A 148 6.63 2.54 9.94
N ASP A 149 6.39 3.85 10.07
CA ASP A 149 5.57 4.40 11.16
C ASP A 149 4.09 4.01 11.05
N LEU A 150 3.53 4.02 9.84
CA LEU A 150 2.13 3.66 9.60
C LEU A 150 1.86 2.16 9.74
N SER A 151 2.86 1.33 9.42
CA SER A 151 2.74 -0.13 9.48
C SER A 151 3.01 -0.74 10.85
N ARG A 152 3.46 0.03 11.85
CA ARG A 152 3.71 -0.49 13.19
C ARG A 152 2.48 -1.25 13.71
N PRO A 153 2.62 -2.45 14.29
CA PRO A 153 1.48 -3.28 14.68
C PRO A 153 0.45 -2.55 15.56
N HIS A 154 0.91 -1.70 16.48
CA HIS A 154 0.01 -0.90 17.32
C HIS A 154 -0.79 0.15 16.51
N VAL A 155 -0.13 0.84 15.58
CA VAL A 155 -0.75 1.85 14.72
C VAL A 155 -1.73 1.18 13.77
N ARG A 156 -1.35 0.08 13.11
CA ARG A 156 -2.23 -0.71 12.25
C ARG A 156 -3.44 -1.25 13.00
N GLY A 157 -3.26 -1.71 14.24
CA GLY A 157 -4.37 -2.11 15.11
C GLY A 157 -5.39 -1.00 15.33
N GLN A 158 -4.93 0.24 15.56
CA GLN A 158 -5.81 1.40 15.72
C GLN A 158 -6.48 1.82 14.40
N VAL A 159 -5.71 1.86 13.30
CA VAL A 159 -6.22 2.19 11.97
C VAL A 159 -7.32 1.22 11.57
N ARG A 160 -7.13 -0.08 11.80
CA ARG A 160 -8.14 -1.09 11.49
C ARG A 160 -9.46 -0.87 12.24
N VAL A 161 -9.42 -0.49 13.51
CA VAL A 161 -10.64 -0.16 14.27
C VAL A 161 -11.37 1.03 13.65
N ILE A 162 -10.62 2.05 13.20
CA ILE A 162 -11.19 3.23 12.54
C ILE A 162 -11.80 2.85 11.19
N GLU A 163 -11.11 2.02 10.40
CA GLU A 163 -11.57 1.53 9.10
C GLU A 163 -12.83 0.66 9.23
N ASP A 164 -12.86 -0.26 10.20
CA ASP A 164 -14.02 -1.11 10.48
C ASP A 164 -15.22 -0.25 10.90
N ALA A 165 -15.01 0.74 11.77
CA ALA A 165 -16.05 1.68 12.18
C ALA A 165 -16.56 2.53 11.01
N ARG A 166 -15.67 2.97 10.12
CA ARG A 166 -16.01 3.73 8.92
C ARG A 166 -16.86 2.90 7.96
N ALA A 167 -16.43 1.67 7.65
CA ALA A 167 -17.17 0.77 6.77
C ALA A 167 -18.58 0.48 7.32
N PHE A 168 -18.71 0.29 8.63
CA PHE A 168 -20.00 0.13 9.28
C PHE A 168 -20.90 1.37 9.12
N LEU A 169 -20.37 2.57 9.37
CA LEU A 169 -21.12 3.82 9.25
C LEU A 169 -21.53 4.12 7.80
N GLU A 170 -20.65 3.87 6.83
CA GLU A 170 -20.94 4.04 5.40
C GLU A 170 -22.10 3.12 4.98
N HIS A 171 -22.08 1.86 5.43
CA HIS A 171 -23.19 0.93 5.18
C HIS A 171 -24.51 1.42 5.79
N GLU A 172 -24.51 1.94 7.03
CA GLU A 172 -25.73 2.43 7.66
C GLU A 172 -26.27 3.71 7.00
N ILE A 173 -25.39 4.61 6.56
CA ILE A 173 -25.78 5.80 5.77
C ILE A 173 -26.49 5.38 4.50
N LEU A 174 -25.92 4.43 3.74
CA LEU A 174 -26.53 3.92 2.51
C LEU A 174 -27.90 3.29 2.79
N ARG A 175 -28.01 2.52 3.87
CA ARG A 175 -29.28 1.90 4.28
C ARG A 175 -30.35 2.93 4.61
N VAL A 176 -30.01 3.98 5.36
CA VAL A 176 -30.93 5.05 5.73
C VAL A 176 -31.34 5.88 4.51
N GLN A 177 -30.40 6.19 3.62
CA GLN A 177 -30.68 6.89 2.37
C GLN A 177 -31.66 6.09 1.49
N GLU A 178 -31.43 4.79 1.36
CA GLU A 178 -32.31 3.89 0.62
C GLU A 178 -33.71 3.84 1.22
N TYR A 179 -33.80 3.75 2.55
CA TYR A 179 -35.09 3.77 3.26
C TYR A 179 -35.84 5.09 3.02
N ASN A 180 -35.16 6.23 3.19
CA ASN A 180 -35.76 7.54 3.00
C ASN A 180 -36.24 7.74 1.57
N ARG A 181 -35.46 7.29 0.57
CA ARG A 181 -35.86 7.32 -0.84
C ARG A 181 -37.20 6.59 -1.05
N ARG A 182 -37.32 5.37 -0.54
CA ARG A 182 -38.56 4.58 -0.64
C ARG A 182 -39.75 5.24 0.05
N ILE A 183 -39.54 5.87 1.19
CA ILE A 183 -40.61 6.60 1.90
C ILE A 183 -41.06 7.82 1.09
N HIS A 184 -40.12 8.57 0.50
CA HIS A 184 -40.46 9.71 -0.36
C HIS A 184 -41.23 9.29 -1.62
N GLU A 185 -40.86 8.17 -2.24
CA GLU A 185 -41.60 7.59 -3.36
C GLU A 185 -43.04 7.24 -2.95
N ARG A 186 -43.22 6.51 -1.85
CA ARG A 186 -44.55 6.16 -1.33
C ARG A 186 -45.40 7.39 -1.01
N LEU A 187 -44.80 8.41 -0.41
CA LEU A 187 -45.51 9.65 -0.09
C LEU A 187 -45.96 10.36 -1.38
N ARG A 188 -45.09 10.42 -2.39
CA ARG A 188 -45.43 10.99 -3.69
C ARG A 188 -46.58 10.24 -4.34
N ASP A 189 -46.52 8.91 -4.36
CA ASP A 189 -47.57 8.08 -4.97
C ASP A 189 -48.92 8.27 -4.27
N ALA A 190 -48.92 8.30 -2.92
CA ALA A 190 -50.12 8.57 -2.14
C ALA A 190 -50.71 9.96 -2.40
N GLN A 191 -49.86 10.98 -2.56
CA GLN A 191 -50.29 12.34 -2.92
C GLN A 191 -50.92 12.38 -4.32
N ILE A 192 -50.32 11.69 -5.30
CA ILE A 192 -50.85 11.57 -6.65
C ILE A 192 -52.22 10.89 -6.62
N GLU A 193 -52.34 9.76 -5.91
CA GLU A 193 -53.60 9.02 -5.78
C GLU A 193 -54.69 9.87 -5.13
N SER A 194 -54.38 10.55 -4.02
CA SER A 194 -55.31 11.45 -3.34
C SER A 194 -55.79 12.58 -4.25
N HIS A 195 -54.90 13.17 -5.03
CA HIS A 195 -55.27 14.22 -5.98
C HIS A 195 -56.21 13.68 -7.07
N GLN A 196 -55.89 12.51 -7.64
CA GLN A 196 -56.73 11.88 -8.66
C GLN A 196 -58.14 11.56 -8.14
N LEU A 197 -58.24 11.03 -6.92
CA LEU A 197 -59.52 10.75 -6.28
C LEU A 197 -60.35 12.03 -6.08
N ARG A 198 -59.70 13.11 -5.60
CA ARG A 198 -60.36 14.41 -5.41
C ARG A 198 -60.90 14.97 -6.74
N THR A 199 -60.08 14.97 -7.79
CA THR A 199 -60.51 15.43 -9.12
C THR A 199 -61.66 14.60 -9.67
N ARG A 200 -61.66 13.27 -9.48
CA ARG A 200 -62.78 12.41 -9.90
C ARG A 200 -64.07 12.74 -9.14
N ALA A 201 -63.98 12.97 -7.83
CA ALA A 201 -65.12 13.36 -7.01
C ALA A 201 -65.69 14.72 -7.48
N GLU A 202 -64.85 15.73 -7.68
CA GLU A 202 -65.24 17.05 -8.19
C GLU A 202 -65.95 16.96 -9.55
N LEU A 203 -65.43 16.15 -10.49
CA LEU A 203 -66.07 15.92 -11.79
C LEU A 203 -67.42 15.21 -11.67
N ALA A 204 -67.55 14.24 -10.76
CA ALA A 204 -68.81 13.54 -10.51
C ALA A 204 -69.86 14.49 -9.92
N GLU A 205 -69.48 15.32 -8.95
CA GLU A 205 -70.35 16.34 -8.36
C GLU A 205 -70.82 17.36 -9.40
N ALA A 206 -69.91 17.87 -10.23
CA ALA A 206 -70.24 18.80 -11.31
C ALA A 206 -71.24 18.20 -12.32
N ARG A 207 -71.06 16.91 -12.68
CA ARG A 207 -72.01 16.19 -13.55
C ARG A 207 -73.39 16.05 -12.92
N VAL A 208 -73.46 15.66 -11.64
CA VAL A 208 -74.72 15.55 -10.90
C VAL A 208 -75.41 16.91 -10.78
N ALA A 209 -74.66 17.97 -10.51
CA ALA A 209 -75.19 19.33 -10.44
C ALA A 209 -75.76 19.81 -11.79
N ALA A 210 -75.09 19.49 -12.91
CA ALA A 210 -75.58 19.81 -14.25
C ALA A 210 -76.89 19.09 -14.57
N LEU A 211 -76.99 17.79 -14.26
CA LEU A 211 -78.20 16.99 -14.46
C LEU A 211 -79.38 17.51 -13.61
N LYS A 212 -79.12 17.91 -12.36
CA LYS A 212 -80.14 18.53 -11.48
C LYS A 212 -80.63 19.89 -11.97
N ARG A 213 -79.79 20.65 -12.70
CA ARG A 213 -80.21 21.92 -13.31
C ARG A 213 -81.08 21.71 -14.54
N LEU A 214 -80.76 20.72 -15.36
CA LEU A 214 -81.55 20.36 -16.55
C LEU A 214 -82.97 19.89 -16.18
N THR A 215 -83.09 19.08 -15.13
CA THR A 215 -84.37 18.55 -14.64
C THR A 215 -85.24 19.55 -13.87
N ARG A 216 -84.75 20.78 -13.61
CA ARG A 216 -85.49 21.85 -12.91
C ARG A 216 -86.15 22.86 -13.85
N HIS A 217 -85.89 22.74 -15.15
CA HIS A 217 -86.39 23.63 -16.22
C HIS A 217 -87.42 22.95 -17.13
N GLU A 218 -87.90 21.76 -16.75
CA GLU A 218 -89.10 21.09 -17.28
C GLU A 218 -90.25 21.24 -16.27
#